data_AF-A0A8S9G293-F1
#
_entry.id   AF-A0A8S9G293-F1
#
_cell.length_a   1.000
_cell.length_b   1.000
_cell.length_c   1.000
_cell.angle_alpha   90.00
_cell.angle_beta   90.00
_cell.angle_gamma   90.00
#
_symmetry.space_group_name_H-M   'P 1'
#
loop_
_entity.id
_entity.type
_entity.pdbx_description
1 polymer ?
#
loop_
_entity_poly.entity_id
_entity_poly.type
_entity_poly.pdbx_seq_one_letter_code
_entity_poly.pdbx_strand_id
1 'polypeptide(L)' 'MLLLDSNANLMPATIAASRVSTFGPHLTVGSTGFDVARCNPNFRLSDSSLFIRFNDVQTVLK' A
#
# COMPACT_ATOMS: atom_id res chain seq x y z
N MET A 1 -4.00 -5.30 -2.61
CA MET A 1 -2.98 -5.98 -1.78
C MET A 1 -3.32 -5.73 -0.31
N LEU A 2 -2.84 -6.57 0.61
CA LEU A 2 -2.97 -6.38 2.05
C LEU A 2 -1.56 -6.36 2.65
N LEU A 3 -1.26 -5.33 3.44
CA LEU A 3 -0.01 -5.17 4.17
C LEU A 3 -0.27 -5.46 5.64
N LEU A 4 0.70 -6.03 6.35
CA LEU A 4 0.62 -6.25 7.79
C LEU A 4 1.53 -5.25 8.48
N ASP A 5 1.00 -4.51 9.46
CA ASP A 5 1.81 -3.60 10.28
C ASP A 5 2.42 -4.31 11.51
N SER A 6 3.24 -3.57 12.27
CA SER A 6 3.89 -4.09 13.50
C SER A 6 2.90 -4.45 14.62
N ASN A 7 1.65 -3.99 14.55
CA ASN A 7 0.59 -4.33 15.49
C ASN A 7 -0.29 -5.48 14.97
N ALA A 8 0.15 -6.19 13.92
CA ALA A 8 -0.59 -7.24 13.24
C ALA A 8 -1.93 -6.77 12.66
N ASN A 9 -2.08 -5.48 12.38
CA ASN A 9 -3.25 -4.96 11.68
C ASN A 9 -3.05 -5.08 10.18
N LEU A 10 -4.09 -5.55 9.49
CA LEU A 10 -4.10 -5.61 8.04
C LEU A 10 -4.45 -4.22 7.49
N MET A 11 -3.60 -3.67 6.64
CA MET A 11 -3.85 -2.43 5.93
C MET A 11 -4.05 -2.71 4.44
N PRO A 12 -5.18 -2.28 3.84
CA PRO A 12 -5.35 -2.38 2.41
C PRO A 12 -4.30 -1.51 1.71
N ALA A 13 -3.80 -2.00 0.59
CA ALA A 13 -2.91 -1.26 -0.27
C ALA A 13 -3.32 -1.42 -1.73
N THR A 14 -3.25 -0.31 -2.46
CA THR A 14 -3.66 -0.21 -3.85
C THR A 14 -2.53 0.33 -4.70
N ILE A 15 -2.55 -0.11 -5.94
CA ILE A 15 -1.63 0.32 -6.98
C ILE A 15 -2.40 0.36 -8.30
N ALA A 16 -2.04 1.30 -9.18
CA ALA A 16 -2.61 1.35 -10.51
C ALA A 16 -2.30 0.06 -11.28
N ALA A 17 -3.29 -0.52 -11.96
CA ALA A 17 -3.13 -1.77 -12.70
C ALA A 17 -2.00 -1.70 -13.74
N SER A 18 -1.86 -0.54 -14.40
CA SER A 18 -0.77 -0.24 -15.35
C SER A 18 0.63 -0.30 -14.75
N ARG A 19 0.74 -0.38 -13.42
CA ARG A 19 1.98 -0.33 -12.64
C ARG A 19 2.24 -1.60 -11.85
N VAL A 20 1.31 -2.56 -11.83
CA VAL A 20 1.45 -3.80 -11.04
C VAL A 20 2.72 -4.57 -11.43
N SER A 21 3.03 -4.65 -12.74
CA SER A 21 4.23 -5.33 -13.24
C SER A 21 5.53 -4.61 -12.85
N THR A 22 5.50 -3.28 -12.72
CA THR A 22 6.67 -2.49 -12.34
C THR A 22 6.93 -2.55 -10.83
N PHE A 23 5.89 -2.48 -10.01
CA PHE A 23 6.06 -2.36 -8.55
C PHE A 23 6.06 -3.71 -7.82
N GLY A 24 5.40 -4.75 -8.36
CA GLY A 24 5.35 -6.08 -7.76
C GLY A 24 6.70 -6.61 -7.25
N PRO A 25 7.79 -6.54 -8.05
CA PRO A 25 9.12 -6.97 -7.61
C PRO A 25 9.89 -5.94 -6.75
N HIS A 26 9.40 -4.71 -6.61
CA HIS A 26 10.09 -3.61 -5.92
C HIS A 26 9.47 -3.21 -4.57
N LEU A 27 8.38 -3.86 -4.15
CA LEU A 27 7.85 -3.72 -2.79
C LEU A 27 8.72 -4.51 -1.80
N THR A 28 9.88 -3.94 -1.51
CA THR A 28 10.84 -4.45 -0.53
C THR A 28 10.67 -3.73 0.80
N VAL A 29 11.18 -4.32 1.88
CA VAL A 29 11.18 -3.70 3.21
C VAL A 29 11.83 -2.32 3.12
N GLY A 30 11.15 -1.29 3.61
CA GLY A 30 11.66 0.09 3.61
C GLY A 30 11.35 0.90 2.35
N SER A 31 10.50 0.41 1.45
CA SER A 31 10.02 1.20 0.30
C SER A 31 9.26 2.45 0.77
N THR A 32 9.68 3.62 0.30
CA THR A 32 9.02 4.90 0.52
C THR A 32 8.41 5.40 -0.80
N GLY A 33 7.40 6.27 -0.76
CA GLY A 33 6.71 6.73 -1.99
C GLY A 33 5.27 6.26 -2.10
N PHE A 34 4.52 6.44 -1.03
CA PHE A 34 3.10 6.11 -1.00
C PHE A 34 2.32 7.21 -0.29
N ASP A 35 1.08 7.39 -0.73
CA ASP A 35 0.11 8.24 -0.08
C ASP A 35 -0.78 7.39 0.83
N VAL A 36 -1.34 8.03 1.86
CA VAL A 36 -2.33 7.42 2.74
C VAL A 36 -3.69 8.04 2.46
N ALA A 37 -4.70 7.21 2.23
CA ALA A 37 -6.06 7.64 1.97
C ALA A 37 -7.06 6.93 2.89
N ARG A 38 -8.26 7.49 3.05
CA ARG A 38 -9.31 6.90 3.87
C ARG A 38 -10.04 5.80 3.11
N CYS A 39 -10.23 4.65 3.77
CA CYS A 39 -11.06 3.57 3.26
C CYS A 39 -12.52 4.04 3.12
N ASN A 40 -13.19 3.57 2.08
CA ASN A 40 -14.64 3.68 2.00
C ASN A 40 -15.25 2.73 3.05
N PRO A 41 -16.02 3.23 4.04
CA PRO A 41 -16.59 2.39 5.09
C PRO A 41 -17.54 1.31 4.54
N ASN A 42 -18.10 1.51 3.34
CA ASN A 42 -18.98 0.55 2.68
C ASN A 42 -18.22 -0.58 1.96
N PHE A 43 -16.91 -0.42 1.73
CA PHE A 43 -16.06 -1.39 1.05
C PHE A 43 -14.79 -1.64 1.88
N ARG A 44 -14.96 -2.26 3.05
CA ARG A 44 -13.86 -2.64 3.94
C ARG A 44 -13.25 -3.96 3.49
N LEU A 45 -12.00 -3.90 3.04
CA LEU A 45 -11.14 -5.07 2.80
C LEU A 45 -10.36 -5.49 4.05
N SER A 46 -10.37 -4.66 5.09
CA SER A 46 -9.73 -4.89 6.37
C SER A 46 -10.38 -4.02 7.44
N ASP A 47 -9.99 -4.24 8.70
CA ASP A 47 -10.44 -3.42 9.81
C ASP A 47 -9.88 -2.00 9.82
N SER A 48 -8.80 -1.76 9.07
CA SER A 48 -8.20 -0.44 8.91
C SER A 48 -9.14 0.56 8.20
N SER A 49 -9.30 1.74 8.80
CA SER A 49 -9.98 2.90 8.21
C SER A 49 -9.13 3.65 7.18
N LEU A 50 -7.86 3.25 7.04
CA LEU A 50 -6.89 3.83 6.13
C LEU A 50 -6.37 2.76 5.17
N PHE A 51 -6.03 3.18 3.95
CA PHE A 51 -5.33 2.36 2.98
C PHE A 51 -4.16 3.11 2.37
N ILE A 52 -3.18 2.34 1.90
CA ILE A 52 -1.97 2.85 1.25
C ILE A 52 -2.18 2.88 -0.26
N ARG A 53 -1.73 3.96 -0.90
CA ARG A 53 -1.74 4.13 -2.35
C ARG A 53 -0.31 4.41 -2.83
N PHE A 54 0.30 3.45 -3.51
CA PHE A 54 1.64 3.66 -4.08
C PHE A 54 1.59 4.68 -5.22
N ASN A 55 2.53 5.62 -5.23
CA ASN A 55 2.65 6.68 -6.23
C ASN A 55 3.99 6.59 -6.99
N ASP A 56 4.18 7.45 -8.01
CA ASP A 56 5.35 7.41 -8.90
C ASP A 56 6.68 7.78 -8.21
N VAL A 57 6.67 8.31 -6.97
CA VAL A 57 7.87 8.78 -6.28
C VAL A 57 8.40 7.68 -5.34
N GLN A 58 8.66 6.50 -5.87
CA GLN A 58 9.21 5.42 -5.05
C GLN A 58 10.72 5.59 -4.88
N THR A 59 11.15 5.88 -3.65
CA THR A 59 12.57 5.83 -3.27
C THR A 59 12.81 4.56 -2.47
N VAL A 60 13.62 3.66 -3.02
CA VAL A 60 14.20 2.55 -2.28
C VAL A 60 15.39 3.14 -1.52
N LEU A 61 15.33 3.11 -0.18
CA LEU A 61 16.51 3.40 0.63
C LEU A 61 17.53 2.27 0.37
N LYS A 62 18.64 2.62 -0.25
CA LYS A 62 19.78 1.73 -0.50
C LYS A 62 20.60 1.53 0.76
#